data_AF-A0A258UDM7-F1
#
_entry.id   AF-A0A258UDM7-F1
#
_cell.length_a   1.000
_cell.length_b   1.000
_cell.length_c   1.000
_cell.angle_alpha   90.00
_cell.angle_beta   90.00
_cell.angle_gamma   90.00
#
_symmetry.space_group_name_H-M   'P 1'
#
loop_
_entity.id
_entity.type
_entity.pdbx_description
1 polymer ?
#
loop_
_entity_poly.entity_id
_entity_poly.type
_entity_poly.pdbx_seq_one_letter_code
_entity_poly.pdbx_strand_id
1 'polypeptide(L)'
;MKNLLAFFLVSSLLIACAGNDKTIVIMSKGEATVDLNAGTIKAKDGAGHEEKLVAVNKADISFKLNTPTGEATVQLKENGLYIINVKNDTIIGSYQQYTSANQAQKVMSQESLAQKIDSLQQLSQGKNVSAANRNFFILPNQATLISNNPQAQVVGPYHQMRSAERVNGKDPEIYRFYSIKEIREMIAKLQALTVAPE
;
A
#
# COMPACT_ATOMS: atom_id res chain seq x y z
N MET A 1 -38.74 57.92 -8.04
CA MET A 1 -39.51 56.66 -8.00
C MET A 1 -38.94 55.70 -9.01
N LYS A 2 -38.72 54.44 -8.59
CA LYS A 2 -38.88 53.18 -9.34
C LYS A 2 -37.62 52.31 -9.30
N ASN A 3 -37.74 51.30 -8.44
CA ASN A 3 -36.86 50.17 -8.19
C ASN A 3 -36.47 49.45 -9.49
N LEU A 4 -35.26 48.88 -9.53
CA LEU A 4 -35.12 47.48 -9.92
C LEU A 4 -33.81 46.88 -9.38
N LEU A 5 -33.98 45.96 -8.45
CA LEU A 5 -33.01 44.93 -8.06
C LEU A 5 -32.63 44.08 -9.27
N ALA A 6 -31.33 43.87 -9.47
CA ALA A 6 -30.82 42.74 -10.25
C ALA A 6 -29.64 42.12 -9.50
N PHE A 7 -29.97 41.20 -8.60
CA PHE A 7 -29.02 40.35 -7.90
C PHE A 7 -28.58 39.24 -8.89
N PHE A 8 -27.42 39.40 -9.53
CA PHE A 8 -26.82 38.33 -10.34
C PHE A 8 -26.07 37.39 -9.40
N LEU A 9 -26.79 36.43 -8.82
CA LEU A 9 -26.19 35.32 -8.08
C LEU A 9 -25.58 34.35 -9.09
N VAL A 10 -24.31 34.57 -9.45
CA VAL A 10 -23.51 33.60 -10.19
C VAL A 10 -23.28 32.42 -9.25
N SER A 11 -24.16 31.42 -9.32
CA SER A 11 -23.91 30.09 -8.77
C SER A 11 -22.79 29.43 -9.56
N SER A 12 -21.56 29.59 -9.08
CA SER A 12 -20.44 28.74 -9.43
C SER A 12 -20.76 27.31 -9.00
N LEU A 13 -21.29 26.53 -9.93
CA LEU A 13 -21.30 25.07 -9.87
C LEU A 13 -19.84 24.61 -9.77
N LEU A 14 -19.37 24.39 -8.54
CA LEU A 14 -18.24 23.50 -8.29
C LEU A 14 -18.69 22.10 -8.72
N ILE A 15 -18.54 21.80 -10.01
CA ILE A 15 -18.47 20.41 -10.48
C ILE A 15 -17.18 19.88 -9.84
N ALA A 16 -17.32 19.29 -8.65
CA ALA A 16 -16.32 18.36 -8.16
C ALA A 16 -16.23 17.29 -9.24
N CYS A 17 -15.20 17.35 -10.09
CA CYS A 17 -14.86 16.24 -10.96
C CYS A 17 -14.63 15.04 -10.05
N ALA A 18 -15.62 14.16 -9.96
CA ALA A 18 -15.46 12.82 -9.41
C ALA A 18 -14.54 12.06 -10.37
N GLY A 19 -13.23 12.30 -10.24
CA GLY A 19 -12.21 11.63 -11.02
C GLY A 19 -12.19 10.16 -10.69
N ASN A 20 -11.94 9.31 -11.70
CA ASN A 20 -11.74 7.88 -11.49
C ASN A 20 -10.28 7.59 -11.14
N ASP A 21 -9.77 8.29 -10.13
CA ASP A 21 -8.35 8.35 -9.83
C ASP A 21 -7.89 7.09 -9.10
N LYS A 22 -6.97 6.39 -9.73
CA LYS A 22 -6.32 5.18 -9.23
C LYS A 22 -4.81 5.38 -9.27
N THR A 23 -4.15 5.14 -8.14
CA THR A 23 -2.69 5.01 -8.07
C THR A 23 -2.36 3.54 -7.90
N ILE A 24 -1.55 2.99 -8.79
CA ILE A 24 -1.19 1.57 -8.78
C ILE A 24 0.30 1.47 -8.49
N VAL A 25 0.65 0.73 -7.43
CA VAL A 25 2.03 0.35 -7.14
C VAL A 25 2.23 -1.09 -7.60
N ILE A 26 3.06 -1.27 -8.61
CA ILE A 26 3.40 -2.58 -9.14
C ILE A 26 4.69 -3.02 -8.45
N MET A 27 4.58 -4.06 -7.63
CA MET A 27 5.72 -4.62 -6.91
C MET A 27 6.26 -5.81 -7.67
N SER A 28 7.55 -5.76 -8.00
CA SER A 28 8.22 -6.71 -8.90
C SER A 28 9.60 -7.12 -8.38
N LYS A 29 10.16 -8.19 -8.94
CA LYS A 29 11.52 -8.65 -8.63
C LYS A 29 12.36 -8.49 -9.90
N GLY A 30 13.04 -7.36 -10.02
CA GLY A 30 13.53 -6.84 -11.30
C GLY A 30 12.48 -5.98 -12.02
N GLU A 31 12.83 -5.46 -13.20
CA GLU A 31 11.99 -4.49 -13.92
C GLU A 31 10.66 -5.09 -14.42
N ALA A 32 9.58 -4.31 -14.29
CA ALA A 32 8.28 -4.60 -14.86
C ALA A 32 7.90 -3.62 -15.98
N THR A 33 7.45 -4.16 -17.10
CA THR A 33 6.88 -3.38 -18.22
C THR A 33 5.38 -3.24 -18.03
N VAL A 34 4.86 -2.02 -18.20
CA VAL A 34 3.44 -1.71 -18.06
C VAL A 34 2.97 -1.05 -19.34
N ASP A 35 1.93 -1.61 -19.95
CA ASP A 35 1.25 -1.04 -21.10
C ASP A 35 -0.20 -0.74 -20.72
N LEU A 36 -0.50 0.54 -20.51
CA LEU A 36 -1.83 1.03 -20.14
C LEU A 36 -2.84 0.99 -21.30
N ASN A 37 -2.37 0.94 -22.55
CA ASN A 37 -3.22 0.89 -23.73
C ASN A 37 -3.63 -0.55 -24.00
N ALA A 38 -2.67 -1.48 -23.98
CA ALA A 38 -2.94 -2.90 -24.12
C ALA A 38 -3.52 -3.54 -22.85
N GLY A 39 -3.44 -2.86 -21.70
CA GLY A 39 -3.87 -3.40 -20.41
C GLY A 39 -3.02 -4.60 -20.01
N THR A 40 -1.70 -4.49 -20.12
CA THR A 40 -0.78 -5.60 -19.79
C THR A 40 0.31 -5.18 -18.82
N ILE A 41 0.68 -6.10 -17.93
CA ILE A 41 1.86 -5.98 -17.08
C ILE A 41 2.71 -7.22 -17.30
N LYS A 42 3.96 -7.01 -17.68
CA LYS A 42 4.93 -8.08 -17.90
C LYS A 42 6.05 -7.96 -16.89
N ALA A 43 6.35 -9.07 -16.21
CA ALA A 43 7.46 -9.17 -15.27
C ALA A 43 8.22 -10.47 -15.51
N LYS A 44 9.53 -10.43 -15.28
CA LYS A 44 10.39 -11.62 -15.24
C LYS A 44 10.98 -11.74 -13.84
N ASP A 45 11.51 -12.92 -13.51
CA ASP A 45 12.29 -13.06 -12.29
C ASP A 45 13.66 -12.42 -12.55
N GLY A 46 14.09 -11.58 -11.62
CA GLY A 46 15.29 -10.77 -11.75
C GLY A 46 15.95 -10.52 -10.41
N ALA A 47 16.94 -9.64 -10.41
CA ALA A 47 17.57 -9.15 -9.19
C ALA A 47 16.84 -7.88 -8.71
N GLY A 48 16.81 -7.68 -7.39
CA GLY A 48 16.25 -6.47 -6.77
C GLY A 48 14.75 -6.52 -6.51
N HIS A 49 14.27 -5.53 -5.75
CA HIS A 49 12.86 -5.33 -5.41
C HIS A 49 12.46 -3.97 -5.95
N GLU A 50 11.62 -3.96 -6.99
CA GLU A 50 11.27 -2.75 -7.71
C GLU A 50 9.80 -2.37 -7.50
N GLU A 51 9.55 -1.08 -7.39
CA GLU A 51 8.24 -0.47 -7.23
C GLU A 51 7.98 0.49 -8.40
N LYS A 52 6.98 0.20 -9.22
CA LYS A 52 6.57 1.08 -10.32
C LYS A 52 5.22 1.71 -10.03
N LEU A 53 5.22 3.03 -9.92
CA LEU A 53 4.02 3.83 -9.73
C LEU A 53 3.36 4.14 -11.07
N VAL A 54 2.06 3.92 -11.15
CA VAL A 54 1.25 4.18 -12.34
C VAL A 54 -0.04 4.87 -11.92
N ALA A 55 -0.26 6.10 -12.40
CA ALA A 55 -1.51 6.81 -12.22
C ALA A 55 -2.47 6.48 -13.38
N VAL A 56 -3.72 6.18 -13.05
CA VAL A 56 -4.77 5.84 -14.01
C VAL A 56 -6.02 6.64 -13.66
N ASN A 57 -6.62 7.29 -14.66
CA ASN A 57 -7.93 7.90 -14.54
C ASN A 57 -8.91 7.15 -15.45
N LYS A 58 -9.45 6.03 -14.96
CA LYS A 58 -10.42 5.16 -15.67
C LYS A 58 -11.36 4.54 -14.64
N ALA A 59 -12.66 4.50 -14.95
CA ALA A 59 -13.69 3.92 -14.08
C ALA A 59 -13.34 2.46 -13.76
N ASP A 60 -13.15 1.65 -14.79
CA ASP A 60 -12.66 0.29 -14.68
C ASP A 60 -11.38 0.11 -15.51
N ILE A 61 -10.42 -0.65 -14.98
CA ILE A 61 -9.24 -1.09 -15.72
C ILE A 61 -8.93 -2.55 -15.39
N SER A 62 -8.54 -3.32 -16.39
CA SER A 62 -8.06 -4.68 -16.22
C SER A 62 -6.64 -4.81 -16.76
N PHE A 63 -5.81 -5.61 -16.07
CA PHE A 63 -4.48 -5.94 -16.51
C PHE A 63 -4.34 -7.45 -16.71
N LYS A 64 -3.89 -7.84 -17.90
CA LYS A 64 -3.33 -9.17 -18.12
C LYS A 64 -1.91 -9.19 -17.60
N LEU A 65 -1.66 -10.06 -16.62
CA LEU A 65 -0.37 -10.26 -16.01
C LEU A 65 0.33 -11.41 -16.72
N ASN A 66 1.57 -11.20 -17.14
CA ASN A 66 2.47 -12.26 -17.58
C ASN A 66 3.73 -12.17 -16.71
N THR A 67 3.81 -13.07 -15.73
CA THR A 67 4.78 -13.00 -14.64
C THR A 67 5.47 -14.35 -14.46
N PRO A 68 6.51 -14.44 -13.61
CA PRO A 68 7.21 -15.70 -13.36
C PRO A 68 6.33 -16.80 -12.76
N THR A 69 5.21 -16.43 -12.12
CA THR A 69 4.26 -17.37 -11.53
C THR A 69 3.13 -17.76 -12.48
N GLY A 70 3.20 -17.32 -13.74
CA GLY A 70 2.25 -17.63 -14.80
C GLY A 70 1.41 -16.42 -15.21
N GLU A 71 0.37 -16.70 -15.99
CA GLU A 71 -0.56 -15.66 -16.46
C GLU A 71 -1.74 -15.50 -15.51
N ALA A 72 -2.21 -14.27 -15.37
CA ALA A 72 -3.42 -13.94 -14.62
C ALA A 72 -4.10 -12.71 -15.17
N THR A 73 -5.31 -12.41 -14.70
CA THR A 73 -5.98 -11.13 -14.97
C THR A 73 -6.46 -10.54 -13.67
N VAL A 74 -6.18 -9.25 -13.47
CA VAL A 74 -6.67 -8.48 -12.32
C VAL A 74 -7.52 -7.33 -12.80
N GLN A 75 -8.60 -7.04 -12.08
CA GLN A 75 -9.53 -5.95 -12.39
C GLN A 75 -9.56 -4.96 -11.21
N LEU A 76 -9.43 -3.67 -11.53
CA LEU A 76 -9.48 -2.58 -10.57
C LEU A 76 -10.72 -1.72 -10.88
N LYS A 77 -11.64 -1.63 -9.93
CA LYS A 77 -12.94 -0.94 -10.09
C LYS A 77 -13.01 0.32 -9.26
N GLU A 78 -12.74 0.20 -7.96
CA GLU A 78 -12.80 1.31 -7.02
C GLU A 78 -11.68 2.32 -7.25
N ASN A 79 -11.93 3.57 -6.90
CA ASN A 79 -10.89 4.60 -6.87
C ASN A 79 -10.00 4.44 -5.64
N GLY A 80 -8.74 4.86 -5.76
CA GLY A 80 -7.78 4.81 -4.66
C GLY A 80 -6.44 4.18 -5.00
N LEU A 81 -5.74 3.77 -3.96
CA LEU A 81 -4.41 3.18 -4.01
C LEU A 81 -4.51 1.66 -4.12
N TYR A 82 -3.86 1.07 -5.12
CA TYR A 82 -3.74 -0.37 -5.31
C TYR A 82 -2.29 -0.83 -5.23
N ILE A 83 -2.10 -2.06 -4.80
CA ILE A 83 -0.88 -2.82 -5.04
C ILE A 83 -1.20 -3.98 -5.96
N ILE A 84 -0.35 -4.18 -6.98
CA ILE A 84 -0.32 -5.39 -7.80
C ILE A 84 0.99 -6.11 -7.53
N ASN A 85 0.90 -7.33 -7.00
CA ASN A 85 2.07 -8.17 -6.76
C ASN A 85 2.35 -9.02 -8.00
N VAL A 86 3.40 -8.67 -8.75
CA VAL A 86 3.91 -9.47 -9.89
C VAL A 86 5.20 -10.21 -9.55
N LYS A 87 5.55 -10.27 -8.25
CA LYS A 87 6.66 -11.09 -7.75
C LYS A 87 6.24 -12.56 -7.67
N ASN A 88 7.21 -13.43 -7.42
CA ASN A 88 6.98 -14.85 -7.15
C ASN A 88 6.80 -15.19 -5.67
N ASP A 89 6.87 -14.20 -4.78
CA ASP A 89 6.65 -14.34 -3.35
C ASP A 89 5.49 -13.47 -2.87
N THR A 90 4.99 -13.79 -1.67
CA THR A 90 3.91 -13.04 -1.03
C THR A 90 4.43 -11.73 -0.45
N ILE A 91 3.63 -10.68 -0.61
CA ILE A 91 3.86 -9.37 0.00
C ILE A 91 2.89 -9.19 1.16
N ILE A 92 3.42 -8.76 2.30
CA ILE A 92 2.67 -8.57 3.53
C ILE A 92 2.82 -7.11 3.94
N GLY A 93 1.73 -6.44 4.26
CA GLY A 93 1.83 -5.05 4.70
C GLY A 93 0.75 -4.64 5.66
N SER A 94 0.96 -3.47 6.25
CA SER A 94 0.04 -2.88 7.21
C SER A 94 0.13 -1.36 7.22
N TYR A 95 -0.98 -0.74 7.64
CA TYR A 95 -1.01 0.68 7.94
C TYR A 95 0.01 1.03 9.04
N GLN A 96 0.71 2.14 8.86
CA GLN A 96 1.66 2.67 9.81
C GLN A 96 1.05 3.86 10.52
N GLN A 97 0.78 3.70 11.82
CA GLN A 97 0.30 4.80 12.63
C GLN A 97 1.39 5.88 12.68
N TYR A 98 1.04 7.08 12.24
CA TYR A 98 1.90 8.24 12.40
C TYR A 98 2.02 8.59 13.89
N THR A 99 3.24 8.56 14.42
CA THR A 99 3.54 8.93 15.81
C THR A 99 4.53 10.09 15.84
N SER A 100 4.31 11.07 16.71
CA SER A 100 5.28 12.14 16.93
C SER A 100 6.57 11.59 17.58
N ALA A 101 7.70 12.27 17.37
CA ALA A 101 9.00 11.84 17.89
C ALA A 101 9.00 11.56 19.41
N ASN A 102 8.21 12.32 20.18
CA ASN A 102 8.08 12.17 21.63
C ASN A 102 7.39 10.86 22.06
N GLN A 103 6.62 10.20 21.19
CA GLN A 103 5.96 8.91 21.48
C GLN A 103 6.79 7.71 21.00
N ALA A 104 7.73 7.91 20.08
CA ALA A 104 8.57 6.86 19.52
C ALA A 104 9.63 6.32 20.52
N GLN A 105 9.90 7.05 21.61
CA GLN A 105 10.92 6.71 22.62
C GLN A 105 10.42 5.81 23.76
N LYS A 106 9.22 5.23 23.67
CA LYS A 106 8.73 4.32 24.72
C LYS A 106 9.53 3.01 24.72
N VAL A 107 10.08 2.66 25.89
CA VAL A 107 10.70 1.37 26.15
C VAL A 107 9.66 0.27 25.93
N MET A 108 9.99 -0.73 25.10
CA MET A 108 9.11 -1.86 24.80
C MET A 108 9.24 -2.91 25.90
N SER A 109 8.10 -3.32 26.49
CA SER A 109 8.08 -4.44 27.44
C SER A 109 8.23 -5.78 26.73
N GLN A 110 8.63 -6.82 27.46
CA GLN A 110 8.69 -8.19 26.94
C GLN A 110 7.32 -8.71 26.49
N GLU A 111 6.25 -8.33 27.19
CA GLU A 111 4.89 -8.65 26.77
C GLU A 111 4.51 -7.98 25.44
N SER A 112 4.83 -6.68 25.28
CA SER A 112 4.59 -5.98 24.02
C SER A 112 5.40 -6.57 22.87
N LEU A 113 6.64 -7.00 23.15
CA LEU A 113 7.47 -7.71 22.18
C LEU A 113 6.86 -9.05 21.76
N ALA A 114 6.39 -9.86 22.72
CA ALA A 114 5.74 -11.14 22.44
C ALA A 114 4.46 -10.97 21.61
N GLN A 115 3.62 -9.98 21.93
CA GLN A 115 2.41 -9.66 21.16
C GLN A 115 2.73 -9.24 19.72
N LYS A 116 3.82 -8.49 19.51
CA LYS A 116 4.28 -8.13 18.17
C LYS A 116 4.74 -9.35 17.38
N ILE A 117 5.50 -10.25 18.02
CA ILE A 117 5.95 -11.50 17.38
C ILE A 117 4.74 -12.34 16.95
N ASP A 118 3.76 -12.55 17.84
CA ASP A 118 2.54 -13.29 17.51
C ASP A 118 1.77 -12.64 16.36
N SER A 119 1.61 -11.31 16.39
CA SER A 119 0.95 -10.56 15.31
C SER A 119 1.65 -10.76 13.96
N LEU A 120 2.99 -10.70 13.93
CA LEU A 120 3.77 -10.94 12.71
C LEU A 120 3.64 -12.39 12.23
N GLN A 121 3.62 -13.36 13.15
CA GLN A 121 3.41 -14.77 12.82
C GLN A 121 2.03 -15.00 12.20
N GLN A 122 0.97 -14.42 12.78
CA GLN A 122 -0.38 -14.48 12.23
C GLN A 122 -0.43 -13.88 10.82
N LEU A 123 0.13 -12.69 10.64
CA LEU A 123 0.19 -12.04 9.32
C LEU A 123 0.98 -12.87 8.30
N SER A 124 2.09 -13.51 8.70
CA SER A 124 2.88 -14.39 7.82
C SER A 124 2.10 -15.62 7.32
N GLN A 125 1.01 -15.96 8.00
CA GLN A 125 0.10 -17.06 7.65
C GLN A 125 -1.18 -16.57 6.96
N GLY A 126 -1.27 -15.28 6.63
CA GLY A 126 -2.49 -14.67 6.08
C GLY A 126 -3.64 -14.55 7.07
N LYS A 127 -3.39 -14.76 8.36
CA LYS A 127 -4.37 -14.54 9.44
C LYS A 127 -4.39 -13.06 9.82
N ASN A 128 -5.50 -12.62 10.42
CA ASN A 128 -5.67 -11.23 10.88
C ASN A 128 -5.60 -10.16 9.77
N VAL A 129 -5.87 -10.58 8.53
CA VAL A 129 -5.97 -9.74 7.33
C VAL A 129 -7.41 -9.28 7.21
N SER A 130 -7.65 -7.97 7.30
CA SER A 130 -8.98 -7.39 7.13
C SER A 130 -8.87 -5.90 6.76
N ALA A 131 -9.91 -5.38 6.11
CA ALA A 131 -10.01 -3.96 5.82
C ALA A 131 -10.03 -3.12 7.11
N ALA A 132 -10.67 -3.61 8.18
CA ALA A 132 -10.72 -2.93 9.47
C ALA A 132 -9.33 -2.81 10.13
N ASN A 133 -8.53 -3.88 10.08
CA ASN A 133 -7.19 -3.89 10.65
C ASN A 133 -6.15 -3.24 9.72
N ARG A 134 -6.53 -2.95 8.47
CA ARG A 134 -5.66 -2.37 7.42
C ARG A 134 -4.35 -3.16 7.28
N ASN A 135 -4.49 -4.47 7.35
CA ASN A 135 -3.44 -5.46 7.14
C ASN A 135 -3.71 -6.21 5.84
N PHE A 136 -2.65 -6.56 5.12
CA PHE A 136 -2.71 -7.09 3.77
C PHE A 136 -1.78 -8.28 3.62
N PHE A 137 -2.25 -9.30 2.90
CA PHE A 137 -1.49 -10.48 2.51
C PHE A 137 -1.77 -10.74 1.03
N ILE A 138 -0.84 -10.32 0.18
CA ILE A 138 -1.02 -10.22 -1.27
C ILE A 138 -0.20 -11.31 -1.94
N LEU A 139 -0.86 -12.35 -2.43
CA LEU A 139 -0.20 -13.45 -3.14
C LEU A 139 0.32 -12.99 -4.51
N PRO A 140 1.24 -13.75 -5.13
CA PRO A 140 1.61 -13.54 -6.53
C PRO A 140 0.38 -13.42 -7.44
N ASN A 141 0.48 -12.53 -8.42
CA ASN A 141 -0.56 -12.26 -9.42
C ASN A 141 -1.89 -11.74 -8.86
N GLN A 142 -1.88 -11.16 -7.66
CA GLN A 142 -3.04 -10.50 -7.08
C GLN A 142 -2.93 -8.99 -7.09
N ALA A 143 -4.09 -8.34 -7.18
CA ALA A 143 -4.25 -6.92 -6.93
C ALA A 143 -5.10 -6.71 -5.68
N THR A 144 -4.79 -5.70 -4.88
CA THR A 144 -5.54 -5.38 -3.66
C THR A 144 -5.70 -3.86 -3.54
N LEU A 145 -6.93 -3.42 -3.27
CA LEU A 145 -7.20 -2.04 -2.88
C LEU A 145 -6.67 -1.83 -1.46
N ILE A 146 -5.74 -0.90 -1.33
CA ILE A 146 -5.06 -0.59 -0.06
C ILE A 146 -5.77 0.54 0.66
N SER A 147 -6.15 1.58 -0.08
CA SER A 147 -6.86 2.75 0.47
C SER A 147 -7.75 3.38 -0.58
N ASN A 148 -8.82 4.02 -0.14
CA ASN A 148 -9.61 4.94 -0.99
C ASN A 148 -8.88 6.26 -1.27
N ASN A 149 -7.77 6.54 -0.57
CA ASN A 149 -6.90 7.68 -0.82
C ASN A 149 -5.81 7.32 -1.83
N PRO A 150 -5.90 7.77 -3.10
CA PRO A 150 -4.89 7.48 -4.12
C PRO A 150 -3.54 8.17 -3.84
N GLN A 151 -3.49 9.10 -2.90
CA GLN A 151 -2.28 9.83 -2.49
C GLN A 151 -1.64 9.23 -1.22
N ALA A 152 -2.15 8.11 -0.70
CA ALA A 152 -1.50 7.40 0.38
C ALA A 152 -0.11 6.91 -0.04
N GLN A 153 0.83 6.94 0.90
CA GLN A 153 2.22 6.56 0.65
C GLN A 153 2.42 5.07 0.85
N VAL A 154 3.18 4.47 -0.07
CA VAL A 154 3.63 3.08 0.02
C VAL A 154 5.13 3.06 0.23
N VAL A 155 5.57 2.28 1.19
CA VAL A 155 6.98 1.95 1.40
C VAL A 155 7.09 0.44 1.24
N GLY A 156 7.55 -0.03 0.09
CA GLY A 156 7.61 -1.47 -0.20
C GLY A 156 8.91 -2.16 0.21
N PRO A 157 9.01 -3.48 -0.05
CA PRO A 157 10.04 -4.37 0.49
C PRO A 157 11.46 -3.79 0.42
N TYR A 158 12.25 -4.00 1.47
CA TYR A 158 13.66 -3.57 1.58
C TYR A 158 13.94 -2.05 1.51
N HIS A 159 12.92 -1.19 1.38
CA HIS A 159 13.09 0.26 1.49
C HIS A 159 13.01 0.75 2.94
N GLN A 160 13.82 1.75 3.30
CA GLN A 160 13.70 2.43 4.60
C GLN A 160 12.56 3.44 4.55
N MET A 161 11.83 3.55 5.67
CA MET A 161 10.84 4.62 5.83
C MET A 161 11.59 5.95 5.94
N ARG A 162 11.31 6.89 5.05
CA ARG A 162 11.78 8.27 5.15
C ARG A 162 10.85 9.05 6.10
N SER A 163 11.33 10.15 6.66
CA SER A 163 10.49 11.04 7.47
C SER A 163 9.27 11.47 6.65
N ALA A 164 8.08 11.28 7.22
CA ALA A 164 6.84 11.72 6.62
C ALA A 164 6.34 12.99 7.33
N GLU A 165 5.92 13.95 6.53
CA GLU A 165 5.43 15.24 7.03
C GLU A 165 3.92 15.31 6.95
N ARG A 166 3.33 16.10 7.84
CA ARG A 166 1.91 16.44 7.76
C ARG A 166 1.69 17.35 6.56
N VAL A 167 0.70 17.02 5.75
CA VAL A 167 0.25 17.88 4.66
C VAL A 167 -1.06 18.51 5.10
N ASN A 168 -1.12 19.85 5.12
CA ASN A 168 -2.32 20.61 5.54
C ASN A 168 -2.85 20.21 6.93
N GLY A 169 -1.96 19.93 7.88
CA GLY A 169 -2.31 19.54 9.25
C GLY A 169 -2.87 18.13 9.41
N LYS A 170 -2.98 17.34 8.34
CA LYS A 170 -3.40 15.94 8.40
C LYS A 170 -2.19 15.02 8.51
N ASP A 171 -2.33 13.98 9.33
CA ASP A 171 -1.34 12.91 9.41
C ASP A 171 -1.20 12.23 8.03
N PRO A 172 0.02 11.95 7.57
CA PRO A 172 0.23 11.23 6.34
C PRO A 172 -0.32 9.81 6.45
N GLU A 173 -1.00 9.35 5.41
CA GLU A 173 -1.46 7.96 5.33
C GLU A 173 -0.36 7.11 4.71
N ILE A 174 0.23 6.21 5.50
CA ILE A 174 1.40 5.42 5.08
C ILE A 174 1.11 3.94 5.28
N TYR A 175 1.50 3.14 4.29
CA TYR A 175 1.46 1.68 4.34
C TYR A 175 2.86 1.12 4.10
N ARG A 176 3.30 0.22 4.98
CA ARG A 176 4.60 -0.46 4.87
C ARG A 176 4.37 -1.89 4.44
N PHE A 177 5.10 -2.30 3.40
CA PHE A 177 5.06 -3.66 2.87
C PHE A 177 6.44 -4.31 2.93
N TYR A 178 6.42 -5.60 3.22
CA TYR A 178 7.56 -6.47 3.36
C TYR A 178 7.34 -7.70 2.49
N SER A 179 8.41 -8.28 1.98
CA SER A 179 8.37 -9.65 1.49
C SER A 179 8.11 -10.61 2.65
N ILE A 180 7.52 -11.77 2.37
CA ILE A 180 7.36 -12.82 3.38
C ILE A 180 8.70 -13.25 3.98
N LYS A 181 9.79 -13.12 3.21
CA LYS A 181 11.16 -13.37 3.67
C LYS A 181 11.58 -12.37 4.76
N GLU A 182 11.38 -11.07 4.54
CA GLU A 182 11.67 -10.03 5.54
C GLU A 182 10.87 -10.25 6.83
N ILE A 183 9.60 -10.63 6.74
CA ILE A 183 8.78 -10.92 7.93
C ILE A 183 9.35 -12.08 8.72
N ARG A 184 9.75 -13.18 8.06
CA ARG A 184 10.37 -14.33 8.72
C ARG A 184 11.70 -13.97 9.38
N GLU A 185 12.54 -13.18 8.71
CA GLU A 185 13.80 -12.68 9.28
C GLU A 185 13.55 -11.76 10.48
N MET A 186 12.52 -10.91 10.43
CA MET A 186 12.14 -10.02 11.52
C MET A 186 11.65 -10.81 12.73
N ILE A 187 10.79 -11.82 12.53
CA ILE A 187 10.33 -12.72 13.59
C ILE A 187 11.54 -13.40 14.26
N ALA A 188 12.46 -13.96 13.49
CA ALA A 188 13.65 -14.63 14.03
C ALA A 188 14.52 -13.68 14.87
N LYS A 189 14.74 -12.44 14.38
CA LYS A 189 15.48 -11.42 15.13
C LYS A 189 14.78 -11.02 16.43
N LEU A 190 13.47 -10.80 16.39
CA LEU A 190 12.70 -10.43 17.58
C LEU A 190 12.67 -11.57 18.61
N GLN A 191 12.57 -12.83 18.17
CA GLN A 191 12.64 -14.00 19.05
C GLN A 191 14.00 -14.10 19.75
N ALA A 192 15.12 -13.83 19.05
CA ALA A 192 16.44 -13.82 19.66
C ALA A 192 16.56 -12.78 20.80
N LEU A 193 15.80 -11.68 20.76
CA LEU A 193 15.76 -10.67 21.81
C LEU A 193 14.90 -11.05 23.03
N THR A 194 14.12 -12.13 22.92
CA THR A 194 13.29 -12.65 24.03
C THR A 194 14.00 -13.69 24.88
N VAL A 195 15.13 -14.23 24.41
CA VAL A 195 15.98 -15.15 25.19
C VAL A 195 16.99 -14.31 25.98
N ALA A 196 17.06 -14.51 27.30
CA ALA A 196 18.05 -13.82 28.13
C ALA A 196 19.48 -14.18 27.66
N PRO A 197 20.44 -13.24 27.64
CA PRO A 197 21.84 -13.60 27.43
C PRO A 197 22.29 -14.55 28.55
N GLU A 198 22.92 -15.66 28.17
CA GLU A 198 23.58 -16.60 29.11
C GLU A 198 24.70 -15.92 29.90
#